data_AF-A0A124GM56-F1
#
_entry.id   AF-A0A124GM56-F1
#
_cell.length_a   1.000
_cell.length_b   1.000
_cell.length_c   1.000
_cell.angle_alpha   90.00
_cell.angle_beta   90.00
_cell.angle_gamma   90.00
#
_symmetry.space_group_name_H-M   'P 1'
#
loop_
_entity.id
_entity.type
_entity.pdbx_description
1 polymer ?
#
loop_
_entity_poly.entity_id
_entity_poly.type
_entity_poly.pdbx_seq_one_letter_code
_entity_poly.pdbx_strand_id
1 'polypeptide(L)'
;MSLFSKILSKLGIGEAQADTPAAAAPATGATDTGAPAGSPAPAGDATPISQVDVTAKLDALAAQKGERLNWKTSIVDLLKLLDLDSSLAARQELAKELNCPADKLGDSAQMNMWLHKAVLQKLADNGGKVPADLL
;
A
#
# COMPACT_ATOMS: atom_id res chain seq x y z
N MET A 1 12.14 16.06 -0.02
CA MET A 1 11.30 14.88 0.30
C MET A 1 11.49 13.86 -0.81
N SER A 2 11.98 12.69 -0.45
CA SER A 2 12.14 11.52 -1.32
C SER A 2 10.86 11.18 -2.09
N LEU A 3 10.98 10.74 -3.34
CA LEU A 3 9.82 10.36 -4.14
C LEU A 3 9.10 9.17 -3.49
N PHE A 4 9.88 8.22 -2.97
CA PHE A 4 9.35 7.09 -2.22
C PHE A 4 8.59 7.51 -0.95
N SER A 5 9.10 8.50 -0.20
CA SER A 5 8.41 9.01 0.99
C SER A 5 7.08 9.67 0.64
N LYS A 6 6.98 10.37 -0.51
CA LYS A 6 5.70 10.87 -1.00
C LYS A 6 4.71 9.75 -1.34
N ILE A 7 5.19 8.64 -1.90
CA ILE A 7 4.36 7.45 -2.17
C ILE A 7 3.80 6.89 -0.86
N LEU A 8 4.65 6.73 0.16
CA LEU A 8 4.24 6.26 1.49
C LEU A 8 3.16 7.17 2.10
N SER A 9 3.37 8.48 2.12
CA SER A 9 2.38 9.44 2.64
C SER A 9 1.08 9.44 1.85
N LYS A 10 1.13 9.29 0.52
CA LYS A 10 -0.08 9.18 -0.31
C LYS A 10 -0.87 7.91 -0.03
N LEU A 11 -0.18 6.83 0.33
CA LEU A 11 -0.80 5.57 0.72
C LEU A 11 -1.18 5.51 2.20
N GLY A 12 -0.66 6.42 3.03
CA GLY A 12 -0.83 6.43 4.48
C GLY A 12 0.02 5.38 5.20
N ILE A 13 1.11 4.92 4.60
CA ILE A 13 2.01 3.89 5.16
C ILE A 13 3.06 4.58 6.03
N GLY A 14 3.20 4.15 7.29
CA GLY A 14 4.12 4.75 8.26
C GLY A 14 3.52 5.90 9.07
N GLU A 15 2.32 6.38 8.73
CA GLU A 15 1.49 7.17 9.62
C GLU A 15 0.71 6.20 10.51
N ALA A 16 1.18 6.01 11.74
CA ALA A 16 0.46 5.25 12.75
C ALA A 16 -0.94 5.86 12.92
N GLN A 17 -1.93 5.21 12.30
CA GLN A 17 -3.34 5.28 12.64
C GLN A 17 -3.82 6.69 13.01
N ALA A 18 -3.86 7.60 12.04
CA ALA A 18 -4.45 8.92 12.25
C ALA A 18 -5.48 9.25 11.15
N ASP A 19 -6.36 8.30 10.81
CA ASP A 19 -7.75 8.63 10.49
C ASP A 19 -8.64 7.38 10.51
N THR A 20 -9.16 7.04 11.69
CA THR A 20 -10.54 6.59 11.79
C THR A 20 -11.02 6.96 13.19
N PRO A 21 -11.99 7.87 13.35
CA PRO A 21 -12.85 7.83 14.52
C PRO A 21 -13.57 6.49 14.42
N ALA A 22 -13.15 5.53 15.24
CA ALA A 22 -14.03 4.43 15.59
C ALA A 22 -15.25 5.04 16.27
N ALA A 23 -16.25 5.42 15.47
CA ALA A 23 -17.60 5.63 15.94
C ALA A 23 -18.16 4.24 16.29
N ALA A 24 -17.64 3.67 17.38
CA ALA A 24 -18.32 2.62 18.10
C ALA A 24 -19.57 3.27 18.71
N ALA A 25 -20.73 2.91 18.16
CA ALA A 25 -22.02 3.33 18.66
C ALA A 25 -22.14 3.05 20.18
N PRO A 26 -22.83 3.92 20.94
CA PRO A 26 -23.06 3.68 22.36
C PRO A 26 -24.02 2.51 22.53
N ALA A 27 -23.52 1.36 22.96
CA ALA A 27 -24.37 0.30 23.48
C ALA A 27 -24.72 0.63 24.94
N THR A 28 -25.81 1.36 25.11
CA THR A 28 -26.54 1.46 26.37
C THR A 28 -27.24 0.12 26.63
N GLY A 29 -27.07 -0.49 27.80
CA GLY A 29 -27.96 -1.60 28.20
C GLY A 29 -27.46 -2.54 29.29
N ALA A 30 -27.79 -2.19 30.53
CA ALA A 30 -28.25 -3.03 31.64
C ALA A 30 -27.60 -4.41 31.94
N THR A 31 -27.23 -4.53 33.22
CA THR A 31 -27.16 -5.74 34.06
C THR A 31 -28.22 -6.81 33.75
N ASP A 32 -27.82 -8.08 33.61
CA ASP A 32 -28.35 -9.19 34.43
C ASP A 32 -27.54 -10.50 34.26
N THR A 33 -27.70 -11.36 35.26
CA THR A 33 -27.01 -12.61 35.65
C THR A 33 -27.23 -13.81 34.70
N GLY A 34 -26.22 -14.68 34.54
CA GLY A 34 -26.43 -16.10 34.14
C GLY A 34 -25.37 -16.74 33.24
N ALA A 35 -24.66 -17.76 33.74
CA ALA A 35 -23.71 -18.62 33.02
C ALA A 35 -24.41 -19.92 32.49
N PRO A 36 -23.69 -20.88 31.84
CA PRO A 36 -23.03 -20.83 30.53
C PRO A 36 -23.52 -21.96 29.59
N ALA A 37 -23.37 -21.85 28.27
CA ALA A 37 -23.44 -23.01 27.36
C ALA A 37 -22.62 -22.76 26.08
N GLY A 38 -21.69 -23.67 25.79
CA GLY A 38 -20.71 -23.56 24.72
C GLY A 38 -21.27 -23.83 23.31
N SER A 39 -20.65 -23.16 22.34
CA SER A 39 -20.60 -23.55 20.93
C SER A 39 -19.20 -23.21 20.39
N PRO A 40 -18.53 -24.11 19.65
CA PRO A 40 -17.26 -23.80 19.02
C PRO A 40 -17.44 -23.23 17.60
N ALA A 41 -16.75 -22.12 17.34
CA ALA A 41 -16.29 -21.60 16.04
C ALA A 41 -17.37 -21.02 15.08
N PRO A 42 -17.02 -20.03 14.22
CA PRO A 42 -15.75 -19.92 13.50
C PRO A 42 -14.75 -19.02 14.21
N ALA A 43 -13.47 -19.39 14.08
CA ALA A 43 -12.38 -18.44 14.17
C ALA A 43 -12.62 -17.38 13.09
N GLY A 44 -13.28 -16.28 13.46
CA GLY A 44 -13.27 -15.06 12.68
C GLY A 44 -11.89 -14.46 12.85
N ASP A 45 -11.12 -14.58 11.78
CA ASP A 45 -9.78 -14.07 11.53
C ASP A 45 -9.32 -13.01 12.52
N ALA A 46 -8.14 -13.29 13.10
CA ALA A 46 -7.28 -12.31 13.75
C ALA A 46 -7.47 -10.94 13.08
N THR A 47 -7.85 -9.95 13.89
CA THR A 47 -7.72 -8.53 13.56
C THR A 47 -6.49 -8.37 12.67
N PRO A 48 -6.63 -8.06 11.37
CA PRO A 48 -5.45 -7.78 10.59
C PRO A 48 -4.96 -6.44 11.12
N ILE A 49 -3.97 -6.54 12.01
CA ILE A 49 -2.83 -5.67 12.21
C ILE A 49 -2.88 -4.51 11.21
N SER A 50 -2.86 -3.27 11.71
CA SER A 50 -2.89 -1.97 11.02
C SER A 50 -1.86 -1.83 9.89
N GLN A 51 -1.88 -2.73 8.92
CA GLN A 51 -1.01 -2.80 7.77
C GLN A 51 -1.83 -2.33 6.60
N VAL A 52 -1.40 -1.22 6.02
CA VAL A 52 -2.14 -0.55 4.95
C VAL A 52 -2.13 -1.44 3.72
N ASP A 53 -3.31 -1.84 3.25
CA ASP A 53 -3.42 -2.63 2.02
C ASP A 53 -3.12 -1.76 0.80
N VAL A 54 -1.87 -1.84 0.33
CA VAL A 54 -1.33 -1.04 -0.78
C VAL A 54 -2.15 -1.30 -2.04
N THR A 55 -2.44 -2.58 -2.29
CA THR A 55 -3.26 -3.05 -3.41
C THR A 55 -4.64 -2.42 -3.40
N ALA A 56 -5.35 -2.50 -2.27
CA ALA A 56 -6.69 -1.95 -2.16
C ALA A 56 -6.70 -0.42 -2.29
N LYS A 57 -5.68 0.27 -1.73
CA LYS A 57 -5.53 1.72 -1.88
C LYS A 57 -5.29 2.10 -3.33
N LEU A 58 -4.31 1.50 -3.99
CA LEU A 58 -4.01 1.77 -5.40
C LEU A 58 -5.20 1.44 -6.31
N ASP A 59 -5.92 0.33 -6.06
CA ASP A 59 -7.11 -0.04 -6.83
C ASP A 59 -8.25 0.98 -6.65
N ALA A 60 -8.51 1.42 -5.42
CA ALA A 60 -9.48 2.47 -5.13
C ALA A 60 -9.12 3.80 -5.80
N LEU A 61 -7.86 4.23 -5.74
CA LEU A 61 -7.39 5.42 -6.45
C LEU A 61 -7.55 5.25 -7.97
N ALA A 62 -7.30 4.05 -8.51
CA ALA A 62 -7.39 3.80 -9.95
C ALA A 62 -8.84 3.87 -10.43
N ALA A 63 -9.76 3.29 -9.64
CA ALA A 63 -11.19 3.41 -9.85
C ALA A 63 -11.65 4.88 -9.78
N GLN A 64 -11.10 5.68 -8.86
CA GLN A 64 -11.42 7.11 -8.73
C GLN A 64 -10.88 7.97 -9.89
N LYS A 65 -9.69 7.65 -10.41
CA LYS A 65 -9.09 8.36 -11.55
C LYS A 65 -9.84 8.10 -12.86
N GLY A 66 -10.53 6.97 -12.98
CA GLY A 66 -11.31 6.62 -14.17
C GLY A 66 -10.46 6.26 -15.40
N GLU A 67 -9.14 6.19 -15.24
CA GLU A 67 -8.18 5.81 -16.28
C GLU A 67 -7.71 4.35 -16.08
N ARG A 68 -7.50 3.64 -17.19
CA ARG A 68 -6.92 2.29 -17.21
C ARG A 68 -5.40 2.36 -16.98
N LEU A 69 -5.01 2.66 -15.74
CA LEU A 69 -3.61 2.72 -15.31
C LEU A 69 -3.12 1.34 -14.88
N ASN A 70 -2.07 0.83 -15.52
CA ASN A 70 -1.48 -0.48 -15.21
C ASN A 70 -0.42 -0.38 -14.10
N TRP A 71 -0.80 0.18 -12.95
CA TRP A 71 0.11 0.38 -11.81
C TRP A 71 0.76 -0.91 -11.30
N LYS A 72 0.17 -2.08 -11.59
CA LYS A 72 0.65 -3.43 -11.25
C LYS A 72 1.87 -3.89 -12.04
N THR A 73 2.14 -3.28 -13.19
CA THR A 73 3.24 -3.66 -14.08
C THR A 73 4.10 -2.47 -14.48
N SER A 74 3.54 -1.25 -14.41
CA SER A 74 4.18 -0.01 -14.80
C SER A 74 4.36 0.91 -13.61
N ILE A 75 5.62 1.15 -13.24
CA ILE A 75 5.97 2.18 -12.24
C ILE A 75 5.47 3.57 -12.66
N VAL A 76 5.41 3.85 -13.97
CA VAL A 76 4.92 5.12 -14.52
C VAL A 76 3.46 5.33 -14.17
N ASP A 77 2.63 4.32 -14.42
CA ASP A 77 1.20 4.39 -14.13
C ASP A 77 0.95 4.48 -12.62
N LEU A 78 1.76 3.80 -11.80
CA LEU A 78 1.72 3.94 -10.34
C LEU A 78 2.03 5.37 -9.87
N LEU A 79 3.04 6.02 -10.46
CA LEU A 79 3.35 7.42 -10.14
C LEU A 79 2.22 8.36 -10.59
N LYS A 80 1.70 8.19 -11.81
CA LYS A 80 0.55 8.98 -12.31
C LYS A 80 -0.70 8.83 -11.44
N LEU A 81 -0.93 7.61 -10.96
CA LEU A 81 -2.05 7.29 -10.09
C LEU A 81 -2.01 8.11 -8.79
N LEU A 82 -0.82 8.24 -8.22
CA LEU A 82 -0.56 8.99 -6.99
C LEU A 82 -0.41 10.51 -7.22
N ASP A 83 -0.62 10.97 -8.46
CA ASP A 83 -0.41 12.36 -8.87
C ASP A 83 1.04 12.82 -8.67
N LEU A 84 1.99 11.90 -8.91
CA LEU A 84 3.43 12.15 -8.79
C LEU A 84 4.07 12.31 -10.17
N ASP A 85 5.20 13.01 -10.18
CA ASP A 85 6.00 13.17 -11.40
C ASP A 85 6.47 11.80 -11.89
N SER A 86 6.07 11.47 -13.11
CA SER A 86 6.36 10.19 -13.76
C SER A 86 7.46 10.33 -14.81
N SER A 87 8.19 11.45 -14.79
CA SER A 87 9.24 11.78 -15.75
C SER A 87 10.48 10.94 -15.51
N LEU A 88 11.37 10.87 -16.50
CA LEU A 88 12.63 10.14 -16.36
C LEU A 88 13.44 10.60 -15.14
N ALA A 89 13.43 11.90 -14.83
CA ALA A 89 14.09 12.45 -13.65
C ALA A 89 13.57 11.81 -12.35
N ALA A 90 12.25 11.79 -12.12
CA ALA A 90 11.66 11.17 -10.94
C ALA A 90 11.97 9.67 -10.84
N ARG A 91 11.96 8.95 -11.97
CA ARG A 91 12.34 7.52 -12.00
C ARG A 91 13.81 7.31 -11.66
N GLN A 92 14.71 8.17 -12.15
CA GLN A 92 16.14 8.13 -11.83
C GLN A 92 16.40 8.45 -10.37
N GLU A 93 15.68 9.43 -9.81
CA GLU A 93 15.74 9.72 -8.37
C GLU A 93 15.29 8.51 -7.57
N LEU A 94 14.11 7.95 -7.86
CA LEU A 94 13.59 6.75 -7.20
C LEU A 94 14.56 5.56 -7.33
N ALA A 95 15.17 5.39 -8.50
CA ALA A 95 16.19 4.37 -8.75
C ALA A 95 17.39 4.57 -7.83
N LYS A 96 17.88 5.80 -7.71
CA LYS A 96 19.00 6.16 -6.85
C LYS A 96 18.66 5.95 -5.38
N GLU A 97 17.46 6.30 -4.94
CA GLU A 97 16.99 6.08 -3.58
C GLU A 97 16.91 4.59 -3.23
N LEU A 98 16.41 3.78 -4.17
CA LEU A 98 16.31 2.33 -4.00
C LEU A 98 17.62 1.59 -4.25
N ASN A 99 18.72 2.30 -4.52
CA ASN A 99 20.03 1.74 -4.87
C ASN A 99 19.95 0.78 -6.08
N CYS A 100 19.26 1.23 -7.14
CA CYS A 100 19.16 0.52 -8.40
C CYS A 100 20.55 0.20 -8.98
N PRO A 101 20.80 -1.06 -9.35
CA PRO A 101 22.08 -1.45 -9.94
C PRO A 101 22.28 -0.78 -11.30
N ALA A 102 23.51 -0.31 -11.55
CA ALA A 102 23.91 0.30 -12.82
C ALA A 102 23.69 -0.63 -14.02
N ASP A 103 23.71 -1.94 -13.79
CA ASP A 103 23.40 -2.99 -14.79
C ASP A 103 21.97 -2.87 -15.35
N LYS A 104 21.01 -2.46 -14.50
CA LYS A 104 19.60 -2.26 -14.89
C LYS A 104 19.32 -0.87 -15.43
N LEU A 105 20.18 0.11 -15.16
CA LEU A 105 20.05 1.50 -15.63
C LEU A 105 20.29 1.64 -17.15
N GLY A 106 21.00 0.70 -17.77
CA GLY A 106 21.28 0.71 -19.21
C GLY A 106 20.07 0.37 -20.08
N ASP A 107 19.09 -0.37 -19.56
CA ASP A 107 17.90 -0.78 -20.29
C ASP A 107 16.64 -0.22 -19.62
N SER A 108 15.92 0.65 -20.33
CA SER A 108 14.74 1.32 -19.77
C SER A 108 13.62 0.33 -19.38
N ALA A 109 13.46 -0.79 -20.09
CA ALA A 109 12.43 -1.77 -19.75
C ALA A 109 12.80 -2.53 -18.48
N GLN A 110 14.04 -3.02 -18.38
CA GLN A 110 14.53 -3.68 -17.17
C GLN A 110 14.56 -2.73 -15.98
N MET A 111 14.95 -1.46 -16.19
CA MET A 111 14.91 -0.42 -15.16
C MET A 111 13.48 -0.27 -14.62
N ASN A 112 12.48 -0.10 -15.50
CA ASN A 112 11.09 0.09 -15.07
C ASN A 112 10.55 -1.14 -14.32
N MET A 113 10.84 -2.35 -14.78
CA MET A 113 10.42 -3.60 -14.11
C MET A 113 11.08 -3.75 -12.73
N TRP A 114 12.39 -3.46 -12.65
CA TRP A 114 13.14 -3.54 -11.40
C TRP A 114 12.64 -2.48 -10.41
N LEU A 115 12.47 -1.23 -10.85
CA LEU A 115 11.95 -0.15 -10.01
C LEU A 115 10.58 -0.50 -9.45
N HIS A 116 9.68 -1.01 -10.30
CA HIS A 116 8.36 -1.42 -9.86
C HIS A 116 8.44 -2.45 -8.71
N LYS A 117 9.21 -3.53 -8.88
CA LYS A 117 9.41 -4.55 -7.84
C LYS A 117 10.08 -3.98 -6.58
N ALA A 118 11.12 -3.17 -6.75
CA ALA A 118 11.85 -2.58 -5.63
C ALA A 118 10.95 -1.64 -4.81
N VAL A 119 10.12 -0.83 -5.46
CA VAL A 119 9.13 0.05 -4.80
C VAL A 119 8.13 -0.77 -4.02
N LEU A 120 7.56 -1.82 -4.60
CA LEU A 120 6.60 -2.71 -3.94
C LEU A 120 7.22 -3.45 -2.75
N GLN A 121 8.43 -3.97 -2.91
CA GLN A 121 9.15 -4.60 -1.82
C GLN A 121 9.40 -3.60 -0.68
N LYS A 122 9.75 -2.35 -1.00
CA LYS A 122 9.99 -1.33 0.01
C LYS A 122 8.71 -0.83 0.66
N LEU A 123 7.60 -0.79 -0.07
CA LEU A 123 6.27 -0.58 0.50
C LEU A 123 5.92 -1.67 1.52
N ALA A 124 6.17 -2.93 1.18
CA ALA A 124 5.96 -4.05 2.09
C ALA A 124 6.82 -3.96 3.36
N ASP A 125 8.10 -3.61 3.21
CA ASP A 125 9.08 -3.41 4.29
C ASP A 125 8.68 -2.27 5.25
N ASN A 126 7.93 -1.27 4.79
CA ASN A 126 7.48 -0.12 5.58
C ASN A 126 6.08 -0.32 6.21
N GLY A 127 5.52 -1.53 6.18
CA GLY A 127 4.18 -1.82 6.74
C GLY A 127 3.03 -1.68 5.74
N GLY A 128 3.33 -1.79 4.45
CA GLY A 128 2.33 -2.00 3.40
C GLY A 128 2.02 -3.49 3.22
N LYS A 129 0.76 -3.84 2.94
CA LYS A 129 0.40 -5.20 2.50
C LYS A 129 0.39 -5.23 0.97
N VAL A 130 1.33 -5.99 0.41
CA VAL A 130 1.49 -6.20 -1.03
C VAL A 130 1.37 -7.70 -1.31
N PRO A 131 0.54 -8.15 -2.27
CA PRO A 131 0.43 -9.56 -2.62
C PRO A 131 1.71 -10.07 -3.29
N ALA A 132 2.04 -11.33 -3.03
CA ALA A 132 3.22 -12.00 -3.59
C ALA A 132 3.23 -12.06 -5.13
N ASP A 133 2.06 -12.00 -5.77
CA ASP A 133 1.91 -11.93 -7.24
C ASP A 133 2.55 -10.67 -7.85
N LEU A 134 2.66 -9.59 -7.06
CA LEU A 134 3.26 -8.32 -7.49
C LEU A 134 4.73 -8.16 -7.08
N LEU A 135 5.26 -9.06 -6.23
CA LEU A 135 6.66 -9.09 -5.77
C LEU A 135 7.57 -9.87 -6.74
#